data_AF-A0A176S616-F1
#
_entry.id   AF-A0A176S616-F1
#
_cell.length_a   1.000
_cell.length_b   1.000
_cell.length_c   1.000
_cell.angle_alpha   90.00
_cell.angle_beta   90.00
_cell.angle_gamma   90.00
#
_symmetry.space_group_name_H-M   'P 1'
#
loop_
_entity.id
_entity.type
_entity.pdbx_description
1 polymer ?
#
loop_
_entity_poly.entity_id
_entity_poly.type
_entity_poly.pdbx_seq_one_letter_code
_entity_poly.pdbx_strand_id
1 'polypeptide(L)'
;MRSPQSDNLECLANGILWLDVKVGRNKELHPFRIHWQPHIPTMQNLAFLFPLSTLNTLKMAKRQNAVTYYPEQANDCANQNNRVKELIIWPSQKGLSDELMSKLSACLQNPERKHTRLTLKKPLPKTWVAECAKQNGLSIKDRHSPPFIQITEELPQKYCFQYDTEDYLTISCQGNCQACQAISTMEGVECSDTKAKIDMIAMTGSYQKAFAYVENRYALSTQVDKIKNFRTKQGKQAFYIPSIYDDALVRFRFIDQIMGILQWASSPFFIIFLIILLLVQVGIVINHRKHNYGILLSKGVSRWQVRGIVVMQITLSFAVAMVGAMLVDEGMQWLLAGMLENVATMKPYIDHIIVGQLDLLPLSMTDYLWVGTAMLVVLYIITEISLRVMILKQEREPAYLFD
;
A
#
# COMPACT_ATOMS: atom_id res chain seq x y z
N MET A 1 -1.97 -14.77 8.38
CA MET A 1 -0.69 -14.11 8.75
C MET A 1 0.45 -15.04 8.36
N ARG A 2 1.16 -14.75 7.27
CA ARG A 2 2.35 -15.54 6.86
C ARG A 2 3.59 -14.92 7.50
N SER A 3 4.39 -15.75 8.15
CA SER A 3 5.72 -15.38 8.67
C SER A 3 6.62 -14.94 7.51
N PRO A 4 7.34 -13.81 7.61
CA PRO A 4 8.28 -13.39 6.58
C PRO A 4 9.51 -14.31 6.57
N GLN A 5 9.62 -15.16 5.54
CA GLN A 5 10.78 -16.02 5.24
C GLN A 5 11.89 -15.20 4.56
N SER A 6 12.63 -14.43 5.36
CA SER A 6 13.92 -13.85 4.94
C SER A 6 14.87 -14.02 6.11
N ASP A 7 15.89 -14.86 5.93
CA ASP A 7 16.90 -15.21 6.95
C ASP A 7 17.64 -13.96 7.52
N ASN A 8 17.54 -12.81 6.85
CA ASN A 8 18.09 -11.53 7.30
C ASN A 8 17.22 -10.78 8.31
N LEU A 9 15.99 -11.25 8.61
CA LEU A 9 15.04 -10.59 9.51
C LEU A 9 14.93 -11.26 10.89
N GLU A 10 15.67 -12.34 11.16
CA GLU A 10 15.65 -12.99 12.49
C GLU A 10 16.01 -12.01 13.62
N CYS A 11 16.91 -11.06 13.35
CA CYS A 11 17.29 -10.01 14.30
C CYS A 11 16.13 -9.04 14.65
N LEU A 12 15.06 -9.01 13.84
CA LEU A 12 13.86 -8.19 14.04
C LEU A 12 12.65 -9.03 14.50
N ALA A 13 12.83 -10.35 14.70
CA ALA A 13 11.75 -11.26 15.08
C ALA A 13 11.16 -10.96 16.47
N ASN A 14 11.94 -10.35 17.37
CA ASN A 14 11.48 -9.88 18.67
C ASN A 14 10.62 -8.61 18.60
N GLY A 15 10.40 -8.06 17.39
CA GLY A 15 9.62 -6.84 17.19
C GLY A 15 10.30 -5.58 17.73
N ILE A 16 11.62 -5.60 17.96
CA ILE A 16 12.38 -4.46 18.49
C ILE A 16 13.54 -4.13 17.56
N LEU A 17 13.56 -2.89 17.06
CA LEU A 17 14.66 -2.31 16.32
C LEU A 17 15.50 -1.43 17.24
N TRP A 18 16.78 -1.72 17.38
CA TRP A 18 17.71 -0.87 18.11
C TRP A 18 18.32 0.17 17.18
N LEU A 19 18.15 1.45 17.48
CA LEU A 19 18.70 2.55 16.70
C LEU A 19 19.73 3.34 17.52
N ASP A 20 20.85 3.71 16.88
CA ASP A 20 21.81 4.66 17.42
C ASP A 20 21.23 6.08 17.28
N VAL A 21 20.77 6.63 18.39
CA VAL A 21 20.13 7.94 18.47
C VAL A 21 21.08 8.92 19.14
N LYS A 22 21.24 10.10 18.53
CA LYS A 22 22.02 11.18 19.12
C LYS A 22 21.19 11.92 20.18
N VAL A 23 21.55 11.73 21.45
CA VAL A 23 20.95 12.38 22.62
C VAL A 23 21.92 13.45 23.15
N GLY A 24 21.59 14.72 22.88
CA GLY A 24 22.48 15.84 23.16
C GLY A 24 23.81 15.71 22.39
N ARG A 25 24.93 15.57 23.12
CA ARG A 25 26.26 15.35 22.54
C ARG A 25 26.64 13.89 22.35
N ASN A 26 25.85 12.97 22.90
CA ASN A 26 26.16 11.55 22.96
C ASN A 26 25.32 10.75 21.97
N LYS A 27 25.81 9.55 21.66
CA LYS A 27 25.12 8.51 20.91
C LYS A 27 24.68 7.43 21.87
N GLU A 28 23.42 7.05 21.81
CA GLU A 28 22.79 6.06 22.70
C GLU A 28 21.94 5.10 21.87
N LEU A 29 21.98 3.81 22.21
CA LEU A 29 21.14 2.80 21.59
C LEU A 29 19.75 2.83 22.24
N HIS A 30 18.73 3.11 21.44
CA HIS A 30 17.33 3.12 21.89
C HIS A 30 16.51 2.03 21.20
N PRO A 31 15.66 1.30 21.95
CA PRO A 31 14.76 0.31 21.38
C PRO A 31 13.50 0.98 20.80
N PHE A 32 13.15 0.62 19.57
CA PHE A 32 11.92 1.01 18.90
C PHE A 32 11.08 -0.22 18.62
N ARG A 33 9.80 -0.19 19.03
CA ARG A 33 8.88 -1.29 18.72
C ARG A 33 8.47 -1.23 17.26
N ILE A 34 8.60 -2.36 16.57
CA ILE A 34 8.20 -2.52 15.17
C ILE A 34 6.72 -2.87 15.14
N HIS A 35 5.95 -2.06 14.41
CA HIS A 35 4.58 -2.40 14.04
C HIS A 35 4.58 -2.84 12.59
N TRP A 36 4.41 -4.14 12.36
CA TRP A 36 4.32 -4.70 11.02
C TRP A 36 3.00 -4.30 10.36
N GLN A 37 3.06 -3.76 9.15
CA GLN A 37 1.90 -3.42 8.33
C GLN A 37 1.96 -4.20 7.01
N PRO A 38 0.82 -4.59 6.43
CA PRO A 38 0.77 -5.06 5.05
C PRO A 38 1.42 -4.03 4.13
N HIS A 39 2.10 -4.50 3.08
CA HIS A 39 2.88 -3.68 2.16
C HIS A 39 2.18 -2.37 1.81
N ILE A 40 2.86 -1.25 2.07
CA ILE A 40 2.37 0.08 1.73
C ILE A 40 2.76 0.33 0.28
N PRO A 41 1.79 0.55 -0.64
CA PRO A 41 2.08 0.65 -2.06
C PRO A 41 2.77 1.99 -2.34
N THR A 42 4.10 1.98 -2.27
CA THR A 42 4.94 3.13 -2.58
C THR A 42 5.88 2.80 -3.73
N MET A 43 6.14 3.79 -4.60
CA MET A 43 7.06 3.68 -5.74
C MET A 43 8.53 3.37 -5.36
N GLN A 44 8.86 3.40 -4.07
CA GLN A 44 10.21 3.15 -3.55
C GLN A 44 10.15 1.96 -2.58
N ASN A 45 11.19 1.13 -2.58
CA ASN A 45 11.37 0.09 -1.56
C ASN A 45 11.68 0.75 -0.20
N LEU A 46 10.63 1.05 0.55
CA LEU A 46 10.74 1.59 1.90
C LEU A 46 10.98 0.44 2.89
N ALA A 47 12.17 0.41 3.49
CA ALA A 47 12.51 -0.60 4.50
C ALA A 47 11.81 -0.33 5.84
N PHE A 48 11.68 0.93 6.24
CA PHE A 48 11.09 1.34 7.52
C PHE A 48 10.35 2.67 7.37
N LEU A 49 9.20 2.79 8.06
CA LEU A 49 8.55 4.06 8.31
C LEU A 49 8.86 4.52 9.73
N PHE A 50 9.27 5.77 9.87
CA PHE A 50 9.59 6.35 11.17
C PHE A 50 8.58 7.45 11.51
N PRO A 51 8.05 7.51 12.75
CA PRO A 51 7.11 8.55 13.14
C PRO A 51 7.69 9.95 12.93
N LEU A 52 6.92 10.80 12.23
CA LEU A 52 7.34 12.16 11.89
C LEU A 52 7.64 12.99 13.14
N SER A 53 6.84 12.80 14.19
CA SER A 53 7.02 13.45 15.50
C SER A 53 8.41 13.17 16.09
N THR A 54 8.83 11.91 16.13
CA THR A 54 10.15 11.51 16.63
C THR A 54 11.27 12.03 15.73
N LEU A 55 11.12 11.94 14.40
CA LEU A 55 12.12 12.44 13.46
C LEU A 55 12.33 13.96 13.61
N ASN A 56 11.25 14.72 13.65
CA ASN A 56 11.27 16.17 13.73
C ASN A 56 11.85 16.63 15.08
N THR A 57 11.46 15.96 16.17
CA THR A 57 12.01 16.24 17.49
C THR A 57 13.51 15.96 17.58
N LEU A 58 13.98 14.84 17.00
CA LEU A 58 15.40 14.50 16.95
C LEU A 58 16.20 15.49 16.08
N LYS A 59 15.65 15.87 14.92
CA LYS A 59 16.25 16.91 14.07
C LYS A 59 16.36 18.23 14.84
N MET A 60 15.33 18.58 15.60
CA MET A 60 15.31 19.80 16.40
C MET A 60 16.37 19.78 17.50
N ALA A 61 16.42 18.72 18.31
CA ALA A 61 17.44 18.54 19.34
C ALA A 61 18.87 18.49 18.77
N LYS A 62 19.05 17.95 17.56
CA LYS A 62 20.35 17.94 16.87
C LYS A 62 20.77 19.34 16.40
N ARG A 63 19.84 20.15 15.90
CA ARG A 63 20.11 21.53 15.44
C ARG A 63 20.38 22.45 16.64
N GLN A 64 19.68 22.24 17.75
CA GLN A 64 19.74 23.10 18.92
C GLN A 64 20.34 22.36 20.12
N ASN A 65 21.66 22.46 20.29
CA ASN A 65 22.40 21.80 21.38
C ASN A 65 21.89 22.19 22.79
N ALA A 66 21.21 23.34 22.93
CA ALA A 66 20.62 23.79 24.19
C ALA A 66 19.39 22.93 24.61
N VAL A 67 18.76 22.24 23.66
CA VAL A 67 17.56 21.44 23.88
C VAL A 67 17.92 19.96 23.76
N THR A 68 17.86 19.25 24.87
CA THR A 68 18.11 17.80 24.90
C THR A 68 16.78 17.05 24.83
N TYR A 69 16.66 16.11 23.90
CA TYR A 69 15.51 15.23 23.76
C TYR A 69 15.86 13.80 24.14
N TYR A 70 14.98 13.17 24.90
CA TYR A 70 15.08 11.78 25.34
C TYR A 70 13.88 10.99 24.77
N PRO A 71 14.10 10.07 23.80
CA PRO A 71 13.02 9.35 23.11
C PRO A 71 12.07 8.58 24.04
N GLU A 72 12.60 8.05 25.15
CA GLU A 72 11.83 7.30 26.15
C GLU A 72 10.80 8.14 26.90
N GLN A 73 10.84 9.47 26.77
CA GLN A 73 9.94 10.41 27.45
C GLN A 73 8.94 11.07 26.50
N ALA A 74 8.89 10.67 25.22
CA ALA A 74 8.11 11.34 24.18
C ALA A 74 6.60 11.44 24.47
N ASN A 75 6.05 10.53 25.28
CA ASN A 75 4.61 10.43 25.52
C ASN A 75 4.18 10.76 26.96
N ASP A 76 5.12 11.08 27.86
CA ASP A 76 4.82 11.24 29.29
C ASP A 76 5.53 12.47 29.87
N CYS A 77 4.93 13.65 29.64
CA CYS A 77 5.39 14.91 30.21
C CYS A 77 5.15 15.02 31.73
N ALA A 78 4.40 14.09 32.32
CA ALA A 78 4.05 14.11 33.74
C ALA A 78 5.13 13.42 34.59
N ASN A 79 5.76 12.36 34.08
CA ASN A 79 6.86 11.66 34.76
C ASN A 79 8.24 12.24 34.37
N GLN A 80 8.59 13.35 35.02
CA GLN A 80 9.73 14.21 34.66
C GLN A 80 11.11 13.73 35.16
N ASN A 81 11.19 12.63 35.93
CA ASN A 81 12.42 12.15 36.56
C ASN A 81 12.82 10.74 36.11
N ASN A 82 13.10 10.56 34.82
CA ASN A 82 13.40 9.24 34.27
C ASN A 82 14.89 8.97 34.03
N ARG A 83 15.80 9.91 34.32
CA ARG A 83 17.24 9.67 34.18
C ARG A 83 18.01 9.88 35.48
N VAL A 84 18.86 8.92 35.81
CA VAL A 84 19.71 8.87 37.00
C VAL A 84 21.09 9.39 36.62
N LYS A 85 21.69 10.22 37.49
CA LYS A 85 23.09 10.69 37.36
C LYS A 85 23.98 10.13 38.46
N GLU A 86 23.44 10.05 39.68
CA GLU A 86 24.17 9.51 40.83
C GLU A 86 23.35 8.47 41.58
N LEU A 87 24.07 7.45 42.04
CA LEU A 87 23.52 6.37 42.84
C LEU A 87 24.49 5.99 43.96
N ILE A 88 23.95 5.56 45.09
CA ILE A 88 24.69 5.00 46.22
C ILE A 88 24.35 3.52 46.33
N ILE A 89 25.38 2.70 46.47
CA ILE A 89 25.23 1.28 46.77
C ILE A 89 25.38 1.09 48.27
N TRP A 90 24.38 0.48 48.89
CA TRP A 90 24.44 0.08 50.29
C TRP A 90 24.87 -1.38 50.37
N PRO A 91 26.09 -1.69 50.85
CA PRO A 91 26.60 -3.05 50.90
C PRO A 91 25.97 -3.86 52.03
N SER A 92 25.95 -5.20 51.87
CA SER A 92 25.56 -6.12 52.94
C SER A 92 26.59 -6.15 54.08
N GLN A 93 26.27 -6.79 55.22
CA GLN A 93 27.24 -6.98 56.32
C GLN A 93 28.53 -7.71 55.89
N LYS A 94 28.48 -8.50 54.81
CA LYS A 94 29.66 -9.18 54.23
C LYS A 94 30.43 -8.32 53.23
N GLY A 95 30.08 -7.04 53.07
CA GLY A 95 30.60 -6.16 52.03
C GLY A 95 29.94 -6.39 50.67
N LEU A 96 30.48 -5.73 49.64
CA LEU A 96 30.14 -5.99 48.24
C LEU A 96 31.30 -6.75 47.60
N SER A 97 31.02 -7.85 46.88
CA SER A 97 32.07 -8.57 46.17
C SER A 97 32.60 -7.74 45.00
N ASP A 98 33.91 -7.79 44.75
CA ASP A 98 34.53 -7.10 43.61
C ASP A 98 33.98 -7.58 42.26
N GLU A 99 33.56 -8.85 42.18
CA GLU A 99 32.92 -9.42 41.00
C GLU A 99 31.55 -8.76 40.72
N LEU A 100 30.73 -8.56 41.74
CA LEU A 100 29.43 -7.91 41.60
C LEU A 100 29.61 -6.43 41.25
N MET A 101 30.61 -5.76 41.83
CA MET A 101 30.96 -4.39 41.45
C MET A 101 31.42 -4.28 40.00
N SER A 102 32.21 -5.25 39.51
CA SER A 102 32.69 -5.28 38.13
C SER A 102 31.52 -5.46 37.14
N LYS A 103 30.62 -6.41 37.40
CA LYS A 103 29.42 -6.65 36.58
C LYS A 103 28.49 -5.43 36.57
N LEU A 104 28.25 -4.83 37.74
CA LEU A 104 27.42 -3.63 37.86
C LEU A 104 28.06 -2.42 37.16
N SER A 105 29.37 -2.22 37.30
CA SER A 105 30.11 -1.16 36.63
C SER A 105 30.03 -1.30 35.11
N ALA A 106 30.24 -2.51 34.57
CA ALA A 106 30.14 -2.76 33.13
C ALA A 106 28.73 -2.46 32.61
N CYS A 107 27.70 -2.90 33.33
CA CYS A 107 26.30 -2.69 32.97
C CYS A 107 25.86 -1.22 33.04
N LEU A 108 26.41 -0.44 33.99
CA LEU A 108 26.18 1.02 34.13
C LEU A 108 27.15 1.88 33.30
N GLN A 109 27.82 1.30 32.30
CA GLN A 109 28.76 1.99 31.40
C GLN A 109 29.98 2.63 32.10
N ASN A 110 30.60 1.92 33.04
CA ASN A 110 31.82 2.31 33.74
C ASN A 110 31.70 3.67 34.46
N PRO A 111 30.81 3.78 35.47
CA PRO A 111 30.66 4.98 36.27
C PRO A 111 31.93 5.29 37.08
N GLU A 112 32.11 6.57 37.40
CA GLU A 112 33.15 6.99 38.32
C GLU A 112 32.77 6.59 39.75
N ARG A 113 33.67 5.86 40.41
CA ARG A 113 33.45 5.36 41.77
C ARG A 113 34.16 6.22 42.80
N LYS A 114 33.42 6.69 43.80
CA LYS A 114 33.96 7.29 45.03
C LYS A 114 33.33 6.58 46.23
N HIS A 115 34.07 5.65 46.84
CA HIS A 115 33.59 4.76 47.89
C HIS A 115 32.35 3.95 47.47
N THR A 116 31.18 4.25 48.05
CA THR A 116 29.87 3.64 47.79
C THR A 116 29.04 4.44 46.79
N ARG A 117 29.50 5.64 46.40
CA ARG A 117 28.84 6.50 45.42
C ARG A 117 29.36 6.18 44.02
N LEU A 118 28.42 5.98 43.09
CA LEU A 118 28.68 5.86 41.67
C LEU A 118 28.09 7.08 40.96
N THR A 119 28.97 7.81 40.27
CA THR A 119 28.60 8.92 39.40
C THR A 119 28.65 8.44 37.97
N LEU A 120 27.49 8.38 37.32
CA LEU A 120 27.39 7.94 35.94
C LEU A 120 28.01 9.01 35.02
N LYS A 121 28.89 8.61 34.11
CA LYS A 121 29.50 9.52 33.11
C LYS A 121 28.45 10.21 32.24
N LYS A 122 27.32 9.53 32.03
CA LYS A 122 26.17 10.02 31.29
C LYS A 122 24.89 9.67 32.07
N PRO A 123 23.87 10.53 32.07
CA PRO A 123 22.60 10.20 32.72
C PRO A 123 21.91 9.03 32.03
N LEU A 124 21.60 7.96 32.77
CA LEU A 124 20.98 6.75 32.22
C LEU A 124 19.49 6.68 32.58
N PRO A 125 18.63 6.11 31.71
CA PRO A 125 17.25 5.81 32.03
C PRO A 125 17.10 4.99 33.31
N LYS A 126 16.14 5.35 34.16
CA LYS A 126 15.84 4.69 35.43
C LYS A 126 15.44 3.23 35.22
N THR A 127 14.72 2.94 34.14
CA THR A 127 14.38 1.58 33.71
C THR A 127 15.63 0.74 33.42
N TRP A 128 16.65 1.34 32.81
CA TRP A 128 17.93 0.67 32.58
C TRP A 128 18.66 0.42 33.90
N VAL A 129 18.74 1.42 34.78
CA VAL A 129 19.34 1.23 36.12
C VAL A 129 18.61 0.13 36.90
N ALA A 130 17.28 0.07 36.81
CA ALA A 130 16.46 -0.97 37.42
C ALA A 130 16.72 -2.36 36.85
N GLU A 131 16.78 -2.50 35.53
CA GLU A 131 17.07 -3.78 34.90
C GLU A 131 18.49 -4.25 35.22
N CYS A 132 19.45 -3.32 35.22
CA CYS A 132 20.82 -3.58 35.61
C CYS A 132 20.94 -4.04 37.05
N ALA A 133 20.21 -3.40 37.98
CA ALA A 133 20.16 -3.81 39.38
C ALA A 133 19.56 -5.21 39.51
N LYS A 134 18.42 -5.46 38.85
CA LYS A 134 17.70 -6.74 38.88
C LYS A 134 18.54 -7.90 38.36
N GLN A 135 19.25 -7.71 37.24
CA GLN A 135 20.17 -8.72 36.68
C GLN A 135 21.30 -9.09 37.64
N ASN A 136 21.70 -8.17 38.52
CA ASN A 136 22.73 -8.39 39.52
C ASN A 136 22.16 -8.71 40.92
N GLY A 137 20.86 -9.02 41.03
CA GLY A 137 20.21 -9.39 42.29
C GLY A 137 20.07 -8.25 43.30
N LEU A 138 20.11 -6.99 42.84
CA LEU A 138 19.97 -5.80 43.68
C LEU A 138 18.58 -5.19 43.53
N SER A 139 17.99 -4.78 44.65
CA SER A 139 16.73 -4.03 44.64
C SER A 139 16.98 -2.52 44.54
N ILE A 140 16.13 -1.82 43.80
CA ILE A 140 16.09 -0.34 43.82
C ILE A 140 14.99 0.06 44.79
N LYS A 141 15.37 0.82 45.82
CA LYS A 141 14.41 1.38 46.81
C LYS A 141 13.60 0.32 47.58
N ASP A 142 14.27 -0.60 48.27
CA ASP A 142 13.63 -1.27 49.41
C ASP A 142 14.51 -1.19 50.66
N ARG A 143 13.97 -0.54 51.71
CA ARG A 143 14.66 -0.26 52.99
C ARG A 143 14.90 -1.52 53.83
N HIS A 144 14.47 -2.68 53.37
CA HIS A 144 14.24 -3.83 54.24
C HIS A 144 15.45 -4.76 54.42
N SER A 145 16.46 -4.74 53.53
CA SER A 145 17.75 -5.40 53.78
C SER A 145 18.80 -5.10 52.69
N PRO A 146 20.03 -4.66 53.03
CA PRO A 146 21.13 -4.55 52.06
C PRO A 146 21.56 -5.94 51.54
N PRO A 147 22.04 -6.04 50.28
CA PRO A 147 22.48 -4.94 49.43
C PRO A 147 21.38 -4.34 48.54
N PHE A 148 21.34 -3.00 48.44
CA PHE A 148 20.39 -2.28 47.58
C PHE A 148 21.02 -1.03 46.95
N ILE A 149 20.42 -0.55 45.85
CA ILE A 149 20.81 0.69 45.18
C ILE A 149 19.82 1.80 45.55
N GLN A 150 20.37 2.93 45.99
CA GLN A 150 19.62 4.16 46.21
C GLN A 150 19.99 5.19 45.13
N ILE A 151 19.00 5.66 44.41
CA ILE A 151 19.15 6.77 43.47
C ILE A 151 19.25 8.07 44.30
N THR A 152 20.34 8.82 44.13
CA THR A 152 20.59 10.06 44.90
C THR A 152 20.41 11.33 44.08
N GLU A 153 20.70 11.29 42.78
CA GLU A 153 20.48 12.42 41.88
C GLU A 153 19.73 11.92 40.63
N GLU A 154 18.49 12.39 40.47
CA GLU A 154 17.72 12.29 39.23
C GLU A 154 17.83 13.62 38.49
N LEU A 155 18.03 13.58 37.17
CA LEU A 155 18.06 14.77 36.34
C LEU A 155 16.62 15.14 35.96
N PRO A 156 16.11 16.32 36.37
CA PRO A 156 14.78 16.75 35.99
C PRO A 156 14.73 17.05 34.50
N GLN A 157 13.65 16.63 33.87
CA GLN A 157 13.38 16.92 32.46
C GLN A 157 13.12 18.42 32.28
N LYS A 158 14.07 19.11 31.64
CA LYS A 158 13.95 20.55 31.35
C LYS A 158 12.95 20.88 30.25
N TYR A 159 12.75 19.95 29.31
CA TYR A 159 11.95 20.16 28.10
C TYR A 159 11.02 18.97 27.86
N CYS A 160 9.73 19.22 27.67
CA CYS A 160 8.81 18.23 27.10
C CYS A 160 8.48 18.56 25.66
N PHE A 161 8.48 17.55 24.79
CA PHE A 161 8.18 17.72 23.37
C PHE A 161 6.85 17.04 23.06
N GLN A 162 5.93 17.81 22.49
CA GLN A 162 4.64 17.32 22.02
C GLN A 162 4.49 17.72 20.55
N TYR A 163 4.11 16.77 19.71
CA TYR A 163 3.84 17.01 18.30
C TYR A 163 2.33 17.05 18.09
N ASP A 164 1.83 18.19 17.60
CA ASP A 164 0.41 18.38 17.31
C ASP A 164 0.05 17.79 15.95
N THR A 165 -1.24 17.50 15.77
CA THR A 165 -1.89 17.11 14.52
C THR A 165 -1.76 18.15 13.40
N GLU A 166 -1.56 19.42 13.75
CA GLU A 166 -1.32 20.53 12.81
C GLU A 166 0.18 20.76 12.51
N ASP A 167 1.04 19.76 12.72
CA ASP A 167 2.50 19.82 12.48
C ASP A 167 3.31 20.81 13.32
N TYR A 168 2.73 21.25 14.43
CA TYR A 168 3.47 22.05 15.38
C TYR A 168 4.22 21.17 16.37
N LEU A 169 5.52 21.45 16.53
CA LEU A 169 6.30 20.92 17.64
C LEU A 169 6.21 21.91 18.79
N THR A 170 5.55 21.50 19.87
CA THR A 170 5.47 22.27 21.12
C THR A 170 6.52 21.76 22.09
N ILE A 171 7.38 22.66 22.57
CA ILE A 171 8.38 22.42 23.60
C ILE A 171 7.91 23.09 24.88
N SER A 172 7.43 22.33 25.85
CA SER A 172 7.09 22.83 27.19
C SER A 172 8.34 22.92 28.07
N CYS A 173 8.48 24.03 28.78
CA CYS A 173 9.62 24.38 29.62
C CYS A 173 9.20 24.52 31.09
N GLN A 174 10.02 24.04 32.03
CA GLN A 174 9.85 24.33 33.45
C GLN A 174 10.50 25.68 33.80
N GLY A 175 9.75 26.77 33.72
CA GLY A 175 10.24 28.14 33.96
C GLY A 175 10.79 28.79 32.69
N ASN A 176 11.68 29.78 32.85
CA ASN A 176 12.20 30.62 31.73
C ASN A 176 12.74 29.74 30.59
N CYS A 177 11.98 29.70 29.49
CA CYS A 177 12.19 28.77 28.41
C CYS A 177 13.45 29.13 27.61
N GLN A 178 14.61 28.61 28.02
CA GLN A 178 15.89 28.78 27.30
C GLN A 178 15.80 28.30 25.85
N ALA A 179 14.94 27.31 25.58
CA ALA A 179 14.66 26.87 24.22
C ALA A 179 14.15 28.05 23.37
N CYS A 180 13.23 28.88 23.89
CA CYS A 180 12.74 30.07 23.20
C CYS A 180 13.83 31.08 22.86
N GLN A 181 14.81 31.30 23.75
CA GLN A 181 15.94 32.18 23.45
C GLN A 181 16.82 31.66 22.32
N ALA A 182 16.94 30.33 22.18
CA ALA A 182 17.76 29.71 21.15
C ALA A 182 17.07 29.62 19.78
N ILE A 183 15.73 29.76 19.72
CA ILE A 183 14.92 29.44 18.54
C ILE A 183 13.99 30.58 18.10
N SER A 184 13.86 31.65 18.89
CA SER A 184 12.98 32.80 18.60
C SER A 184 13.34 33.55 17.33
N THR A 185 14.56 33.43 16.84
CA THR A 185 15.02 34.04 15.59
C THR A 185 14.57 33.28 14.35
N MET A 186 13.94 32.11 14.51
CA MET A 186 13.47 31.28 13.41
C MET A 186 12.04 31.65 13.01
N GLU A 187 11.80 31.65 11.70
CA GLU A 187 10.47 31.90 11.14
C GLU A 187 9.49 30.77 11.53
N GLY A 188 8.27 31.13 11.93
CA GLY A 188 7.25 30.16 12.35
C GLY A 188 7.36 29.69 13.81
N VAL A 189 8.09 30.41 14.66
CA VAL A 189 8.19 30.13 16.10
C VAL A 189 7.34 31.10 16.91
N GLU A 190 6.41 30.56 17.70
CA GLU A 190 5.66 31.29 18.73
C GLU A 190 6.23 30.95 20.10
N CYS A 191 6.64 31.98 20.84
CA CYS A 191 7.28 31.82 22.13
C CYS A 191 6.46 32.41 23.27
N SER A 192 6.41 31.66 24.38
CA SER A 192 5.83 32.03 25.65
C SER A 192 6.79 31.60 26.77
N ASP A 193 6.63 32.18 27.96
CA ASP A 193 7.52 31.92 29.11
C ASP A 193 7.63 30.44 29.46
N THR A 194 6.58 29.65 29.19
CA THR A 194 6.48 28.23 29.53
C THR A 194 6.45 27.29 28.33
N LYS A 195 6.37 27.81 27.09
CA LYS A 195 6.26 26.98 25.89
C LYS A 195 6.84 27.65 24.65
N ALA A 196 7.47 26.86 23.79
CA ALA A 196 7.83 27.25 22.43
C ALA A 196 7.02 26.40 21.45
N LYS A 197 6.19 27.01 20.60
CA LYS A 197 5.45 26.34 19.54
C LYS A 197 6.16 26.62 18.21
N ILE A 198 6.53 25.58 17.49
CA ILE A 198 7.35 25.66 16.29
C ILE A 198 6.57 25.07 15.13
N ASP A 199 6.37 25.85 14.07
CA ASP A 199 5.89 25.35 12.79
C ASP A 199 7.00 24.51 12.12
N MET A 200 6.83 23.19 12.16
CA MET A 200 7.83 22.29 11.59
C MET A 200 7.84 22.35 10.06
N ILE A 201 6.76 22.76 9.40
CA ILE A 201 6.70 22.89 7.94
C ILE A 201 7.57 24.07 7.51
N ALA A 202 7.40 25.22 8.15
CA ALA A 202 8.23 26.40 7.93
C ALA A 202 9.71 26.10 8.25
N MET A 203 9.98 25.43 9.38
CA MET A 203 11.35 25.20 9.85
C MET A 203 12.10 24.09 9.09
N THR A 204 11.40 23.09 8.54
CA THR A 204 12.02 21.99 7.79
C THR A 204 11.98 22.18 6.28
N GLY A 205 11.26 23.20 5.80
CA GLY A 205 11.21 23.55 4.38
C GLY A 205 10.30 22.64 3.56
N SER A 206 9.09 22.36 4.07
CA SER A 206 7.99 21.59 3.45
C SER A 206 7.99 20.06 3.59
N TYR A 207 6.77 19.50 3.47
CA TYR A 207 6.52 18.09 3.15
C TYR A 207 7.25 17.73 1.85
N GLN A 208 8.39 17.05 1.94
CA GLN A 208 9.13 16.67 0.74
C GLN A 208 8.32 15.74 -0.18
N LYS A 209 7.35 14.99 0.38
CA LYS A 209 6.43 14.11 -0.36
C LYS A 209 5.12 13.93 0.43
N ALA A 210 3.98 14.05 -0.23
CA ALA A 210 2.68 13.60 0.27
C ALA A 210 2.21 12.42 -0.59
N PHE A 211 1.85 11.31 0.05
CA PHE A 211 1.29 10.15 -0.64
C PHE A 211 -0.23 10.22 -0.51
N ALA A 212 -0.91 10.47 -1.62
CA ALA A 212 -2.36 10.43 -1.69
C ALA A 212 -2.80 9.11 -2.32
N TYR A 213 -3.55 8.31 -1.56
CA TYR A 213 -4.18 7.09 -2.08
C TYR A 213 -5.55 7.45 -2.63
N VAL A 214 -5.85 6.96 -3.84
CA VAL A 214 -7.13 7.21 -4.50
C VAL A 214 -7.73 5.87 -4.89
N GLU A 215 -9.03 5.70 -4.63
CA GLU A 215 -9.74 4.43 -4.80
C GLU A 215 -9.74 3.92 -6.25
N ASN A 216 -9.73 4.83 -7.23
CA ASN A 216 -9.71 4.46 -8.65
C ASN A 216 -8.92 5.47 -9.52
N ARG A 217 -8.53 5.02 -10.72
CA ARG A 217 -7.74 5.81 -11.69
C ARG A 217 -8.46 7.08 -12.16
N TYR A 218 -9.78 7.06 -12.24
CA TYR A 218 -10.59 8.21 -12.68
C TYR A 218 -10.58 9.34 -11.65
N ALA A 219 -10.74 8.99 -10.37
CA ALA A 219 -10.64 9.91 -9.26
C ALA A 219 -9.23 10.50 -9.15
N LEU A 220 -8.18 9.69 -9.41
CA LEU A 220 -6.80 10.21 -9.46
C LEU A 220 -6.64 11.25 -10.56
N SER A 221 -7.06 10.94 -11.79
CA SER A 221 -7.07 11.90 -12.91
C SER A 221 -7.81 13.18 -12.55
N THR A 222 -9.02 13.06 -12.01
CA THR A 222 -9.86 14.21 -11.65
C THR A 222 -9.18 15.10 -10.60
N GLN A 223 -8.54 14.49 -9.59
CA GLN A 223 -7.84 15.24 -8.55
C GLN A 223 -6.54 15.86 -9.06
N VAL A 224 -5.77 15.16 -9.89
CA VAL A 224 -4.58 15.71 -10.54
C VAL A 224 -4.96 16.90 -11.41
N ASP A 225 -6.06 16.84 -12.16
CA ASP A 225 -6.53 17.96 -12.98
C ASP A 225 -6.97 19.16 -12.12
N LYS A 226 -7.66 18.91 -11.01
CA LYS A 226 -8.01 19.96 -10.03
C LYS A 226 -6.76 20.63 -9.43
N ILE A 227 -5.75 19.84 -9.07
CA ILE A 227 -4.50 20.33 -8.47
C ILE A 227 -3.66 21.07 -9.53
N LYS A 228 -3.60 20.58 -10.78
CA LYS A 228 -2.91 21.24 -11.91
C LYS A 228 -3.52 22.62 -12.20
N ASN A 229 -4.83 22.75 -11.98
CA ASN A 229 -5.56 24.02 -12.14
C ASN A 229 -5.52 24.90 -10.88
N PHE A 230 -4.99 24.41 -9.75
CA PHE A 230 -4.92 25.18 -8.52
C PHE A 230 -3.85 26.29 -8.63
N ARG A 231 -4.31 27.53 -8.47
CA ARG A 231 -3.49 28.74 -8.51
C ARG A 231 -3.30 29.25 -7.08
N THR A 232 -2.08 29.63 -6.74
CA THR A 232 -1.82 30.34 -5.47
C THR A 232 -2.47 31.72 -5.50
N LYS A 233 -2.61 32.38 -4.33
CA LYS A 233 -3.12 33.76 -4.22
C LYS A 233 -2.36 34.78 -5.08
N GLN A 234 -1.17 34.43 -5.56
CA GLN A 234 -0.30 35.24 -6.42
C GLN A 234 -0.41 34.86 -7.92
N GLY A 235 -1.37 34.01 -8.30
CA GLY A 235 -1.60 33.60 -9.70
C GLY A 235 -0.63 32.55 -10.26
N LYS A 236 0.37 32.13 -9.48
CA LYS A 236 1.33 31.09 -9.88
C LYS A 236 0.70 29.71 -9.74
N GLN A 237 1.07 28.79 -10.62
CA GLN A 237 0.68 27.38 -10.48
C GLN A 237 1.32 26.82 -9.21
N ALA A 238 0.50 26.26 -8.31
CA ALA A 238 1.00 25.67 -7.07
C ALA A 238 1.60 24.27 -7.30
N PHE A 239 1.27 23.65 -8.43
CA PHE A 239 1.63 22.29 -8.74
C PHE A 239 2.32 22.22 -10.11
N TYR A 240 3.51 21.65 -10.12
CA TYR A 240 4.30 21.42 -11.33
C TYR A 240 4.48 19.92 -11.54
N ILE A 241 3.98 19.42 -12.66
CA ILE A 241 4.24 18.05 -13.11
C ILE A 241 5.53 18.10 -13.92
N PRO A 242 6.55 17.26 -13.62
CA PRO A 242 7.75 17.16 -14.44
C PRO A 242 7.42 16.93 -15.91
N SER A 243 8.07 17.65 -16.82
CA SER A 243 7.79 17.59 -18.27
C SER A 243 7.87 16.18 -18.86
N ILE A 244 8.76 15.33 -18.33
CA ILE A 244 8.90 13.94 -18.75
C ILE A 244 7.61 13.14 -18.50
N TYR A 245 6.96 13.37 -17.37
CA TYR A 245 5.72 12.69 -17.04
C TYR A 245 4.53 13.21 -17.86
N ASP A 246 4.49 14.53 -18.10
CA ASP A 246 3.47 15.14 -18.96
C ASP A 246 3.60 14.63 -20.41
N ASP A 247 4.82 14.54 -20.96
CA ASP A 247 5.08 13.98 -22.30
C ASP A 247 4.68 12.49 -22.37
N ALA A 248 5.02 11.69 -21.35
CA ALA A 248 4.59 10.30 -21.28
C ALA A 248 3.06 10.16 -21.28
N LEU A 249 2.34 10.98 -20.48
CA LEU A 249 0.88 11.00 -20.46
C LEU A 249 0.28 11.39 -21.81
N VAL A 250 0.86 12.38 -22.49
CA VAL A 250 0.40 12.80 -23.83
C VAL A 250 0.58 11.68 -24.84
N ARG A 251 1.73 10.98 -24.83
CA ARG A 251 1.96 9.83 -25.70
C ARG A 251 0.98 8.69 -25.44
N PHE A 252 0.69 8.39 -24.17
CA PHE A 252 -0.32 7.38 -23.84
C PHE A 252 -1.71 7.78 -24.32
N ARG A 253 -2.12 9.04 -24.14
CA ARG A 253 -3.40 9.55 -24.66
C ARG A 253 -3.45 9.50 -26.19
N PHE A 254 -2.34 9.78 -26.87
CA PHE A 254 -2.26 9.67 -28.32
C PHE A 254 -2.44 8.22 -28.79
N ILE A 255 -1.79 7.25 -28.14
CA ILE A 255 -1.96 5.82 -28.44
C ILE A 255 -3.42 5.39 -28.20
N ASP A 256 -4.02 5.81 -27.10
CA ASP A 256 -5.43 5.52 -26.77
C ASP A 256 -6.38 6.09 -27.84
N GLN A 257 -6.17 7.35 -28.25
CA GLN A 257 -6.96 7.97 -29.33
C GLN A 257 -6.80 7.24 -30.67
N ILE A 258 -5.57 6.86 -31.05
CA ILE A 258 -5.34 6.06 -32.26
C ILE A 258 -6.05 4.72 -32.16
N MET A 259 -5.96 4.04 -31.01
CA MET A 259 -6.60 2.75 -30.80
C MET A 259 -8.14 2.89 -30.91
N GLY A 260 -8.71 3.95 -30.35
CA GLY A 260 -10.13 4.26 -30.48
C GLY A 260 -10.58 4.54 -31.92
N ILE A 261 -9.78 5.27 -32.70
CA ILE A 261 -10.03 5.51 -34.13
C ILE A 261 -9.95 4.18 -34.90
N LEU A 262 -8.94 3.37 -34.64
CA LEU A 262 -8.75 2.07 -35.29
C LEU A 262 -9.89 1.11 -34.95
N GLN A 263 -10.32 1.07 -33.68
CA GLN A 263 -11.46 0.29 -33.22
C GLN A 263 -12.74 0.73 -33.92
N TRP A 264 -13.00 2.04 -33.99
CA TRP A 264 -14.19 2.56 -34.66
C TRP A 264 -14.20 2.24 -36.16
N ALA A 265 -13.05 2.32 -36.83
CA ALA A 265 -12.92 2.00 -38.24
C ALA A 265 -13.03 0.49 -38.54
N SER A 266 -12.49 -0.37 -37.67
CA SER A 266 -12.44 -1.83 -37.88
C SER A 266 -13.68 -2.57 -37.37
N SER A 267 -14.33 -2.08 -36.31
CA SER A 267 -15.52 -2.69 -35.71
C SER A 267 -16.65 -2.98 -36.72
N PRO A 268 -17.08 -2.05 -37.60
CA PRO A 268 -18.16 -2.34 -38.55
C PRO A 268 -17.77 -3.45 -39.55
N PHE A 269 -16.50 -3.51 -39.95
CA PHE A 269 -16.00 -4.56 -40.84
C PHE A 269 -16.13 -5.95 -40.19
N PHE A 270 -15.68 -6.09 -38.94
CA PHE A 270 -15.80 -7.36 -38.20
C PHE A 270 -17.25 -7.76 -37.95
N ILE A 271 -18.13 -6.80 -37.64
CA ILE A 271 -19.57 -7.06 -37.45
C ILE A 271 -20.20 -7.56 -38.75
N ILE A 272 -19.95 -6.89 -39.88
CA ILE A 272 -20.48 -7.32 -41.19
C ILE A 272 -19.95 -8.70 -41.55
N PHE A 273 -18.64 -8.93 -41.40
CA PHE A 273 -18.02 -10.21 -41.67
C PHE A 273 -18.63 -11.34 -40.83
N LEU A 274 -18.85 -11.09 -39.54
CA LEU A 274 -19.49 -12.03 -38.62
C LEU A 274 -20.93 -12.33 -39.02
N ILE A 275 -21.73 -11.33 -39.39
CA ILE A 275 -23.11 -11.54 -39.88
C ILE A 275 -23.13 -12.40 -41.14
N ILE A 276 -22.21 -12.16 -42.09
CA ILE A 276 -22.09 -12.97 -43.31
C ILE A 276 -21.75 -14.41 -42.97
N LEU A 277 -20.80 -14.66 -42.07
CA LEU A 277 -20.45 -16.02 -41.65
C LEU A 277 -21.64 -16.74 -41.01
N LEU A 278 -22.39 -16.07 -40.12
CA LEU A 278 -23.58 -16.64 -39.49
C LEU A 278 -24.66 -16.97 -40.54
N LEU A 279 -24.91 -16.09 -41.50
CA LEU A 279 -25.84 -16.32 -42.60
C LEU A 279 -25.46 -17.56 -43.42
N VAL A 280 -24.18 -17.69 -43.78
CA VAL A 280 -23.67 -18.83 -44.55
C VAL A 280 -23.81 -20.12 -43.75
N GLN A 281 -23.40 -20.14 -42.48
CA GLN A 281 -23.46 -21.33 -41.63
C GLN A 281 -24.90 -21.81 -41.40
N VAL A 282 -25.81 -20.90 -41.03
CA VAL A 282 -27.23 -21.22 -40.85
C VAL A 282 -27.85 -21.67 -42.16
N GLY A 283 -27.51 -20.99 -43.27
CA GLY A 283 -27.97 -21.35 -44.61
C GLY A 283 -27.57 -22.78 -45.01
N ILE A 284 -26.31 -23.18 -44.78
CA ILE A 284 -25.82 -24.54 -45.06
C ILE A 284 -26.58 -25.57 -44.23
N VAL A 285 -26.75 -25.34 -42.92
CA VAL A 285 -27.44 -26.28 -42.02
C VAL A 285 -28.91 -26.48 -42.42
N ILE A 286 -29.62 -25.38 -42.72
CA ILE A 286 -31.02 -25.44 -43.15
C ILE A 286 -31.13 -26.14 -44.51
N ASN A 287 -30.27 -25.78 -45.48
CA ASN A 287 -30.34 -26.32 -46.83
C ASN A 287 -30.06 -27.83 -46.86
N HIS A 288 -29.05 -28.31 -46.11
CA HIS A 288 -28.73 -29.74 -46.02
C HIS A 288 -29.90 -30.56 -45.45
N ARG A 289 -30.73 -29.97 -44.58
CA ARG A 289 -31.86 -30.66 -43.93
C ARG A 289 -33.22 -30.35 -44.53
N LYS A 290 -33.26 -29.54 -45.60
CA LYS A 290 -34.49 -29.09 -46.26
C LYS A 290 -35.39 -30.25 -46.68
N HIS A 291 -34.83 -31.29 -47.28
CA HIS A 291 -35.59 -32.48 -47.72
C HIS A 291 -36.26 -33.19 -46.52
N ASN A 292 -35.52 -33.38 -45.43
CA ASN A 292 -36.04 -34.01 -44.21
C ASN A 292 -37.16 -33.17 -43.57
N TYR A 293 -37.03 -31.84 -43.59
CA TYR A 293 -38.11 -30.94 -43.13
C TYR A 293 -39.35 -31.06 -44.01
N GLY A 294 -39.19 -31.23 -45.33
CA GLY A 294 -40.29 -31.50 -46.27
C GLY A 294 -41.04 -32.80 -45.96
N ILE A 295 -40.31 -33.89 -45.67
CA ILE A 295 -40.90 -35.18 -45.25
C ILE A 295 -41.65 -35.04 -43.92
N LEU A 296 -41.12 -34.28 -42.96
CA LEU A 296 -41.80 -34.06 -41.68
C LEU A 296 -43.12 -33.29 -41.87
N LEU A 297 -43.13 -32.28 -42.73
CA LEU A 297 -44.35 -31.54 -43.07
C LEU A 297 -45.39 -32.45 -43.76
N SER A 298 -44.97 -33.35 -44.65
CA SER A 298 -45.90 -34.29 -45.32
C SER A 298 -46.47 -35.35 -44.36
N LYS A 299 -45.75 -35.69 -43.29
CA LYS A 299 -46.22 -36.56 -42.20
C LYS A 299 -47.17 -35.86 -41.21
N GLY A 300 -47.57 -34.61 -41.48
CA GLY A 300 -48.50 -33.86 -40.64
C GLY A 300 -47.86 -33.11 -39.47
N VAL A 301 -46.52 -33.02 -39.41
CA VAL A 301 -45.85 -32.21 -38.38
C VAL A 301 -46.14 -30.73 -38.64
N SER A 302 -46.54 -30.01 -37.59
CA SER A 302 -46.86 -28.59 -37.71
C SER A 302 -45.60 -27.76 -38.01
N ARG A 303 -45.78 -26.66 -38.75
CA ARG A 303 -44.68 -25.73 -39.07
C ARG A 303 -43.97 -25.20 -37.83
N TRP A 304 -44.71 -25.03 -36.73
CA TRP A 304 -44.16 -24.61 -35.43
C TRP A 304 -43.23 -25.65 -34.81
N GLN A 305 -43.54 -26.94 -34.95
CA GLN A 305 -42.67 -28.01 -34.47
C GLN A 305 -41.36 -28.08 -35.26
N VAL A 306 -41.40 -27.92 -36.59
CA VAL A 306 -40.17 -27.86 -37.41
C VAL A 306 -39.30 -26.67 -37.03
N ARG A 307 -39.90 -25.48 -36.79
CA ARG A 307 -39.18 -24.31 -36.27
C ARG A 307 -38.54 -24.59 -34.92
N GLY A 308 -39.29 -25.18 -33.99
CA GLY A 308 -38.78 -25.54 -32.66
C GLY A 308 -37.57 -26.46 -32.71
N ILE A 309 -37.57 -27.46 -33.61
CA ILE A 309 -36.44 -28.37 -33.80
C ILE A 309 -35.19 -27.62 -34.28
N VAL A 310 -35.33 -26.72 -35.26
CA VAL A 310 -34.19 -25.95 -35.80
C VAL A 310 -33.64 -24.98 -34.76
N VAL A 311 -34.52 -24.25 -34.06
CA VAL A 311 -34.12 -23.33 -32.99
C VAL A 311 -33.36 -24.08 -31.90
N MET A 312 -33.89 -25.21 -31.42
CA MET A 312 -33.23 -26.03 -30.40
C MET A 312 -31.84 -26.51 -30.82
N GLN A 313 -31.67 -26.92 -32.09
CA GLN A 313 -30.36 -27.34 -32.62
C GLN A 313 -29.35 -26.19 -32.64
N ILE A 314 -29.80 -24.98 -32.97
CA ILE A 314 -28.95 -23.78 -32.98
C ILE A 314 -28.59 -23.39 -31.55
N THR A 315 -29.55 -23.40 -30.61
CA THR A 315 -29.30 -23.10 -29.20
C THR A 315 -28.29 -24.07 -28.59
N LEU A 316 -28.43 -25.37 -28.85
CA LEU A 316 -27.52 -26.38 -28.32
C LEU A 316 -26.11 -26.24 -28.91
N SER A 317 -26.01 -26.03 -30.23
CA SER A 317 -24.72 -25.79 -30.89
C SER A 317 -24.04 -24.52 -30.37
N PHE A 318 -24.83 -23.46 -30.14
CA PHE A 318 -24.35 -22.21 -29.58
C PHE A 318 -23.83 -22.39 -28.15
N ALA A 319 -24.55 -23.13 -27.30
CA ALA A 319 -24.13 -23.40 -25.93
C ALA A 319 -22.76 -24.13 -25.89
N VAL A 320 -22.57 -25.14 -26.76
CA VAL A 320 -21.29 -25.85 -26.88
C VAL A 320 -20.19 -24.91 -27.37
N ALA A 321 -20.47 -24.09 -28.38
CA ALA A 321 -19.51 -23.12 -28.91
C ALA A 321 -19.13 -22.05 -27.87
N MET A 322 -20.07 -21.60 -27.05
CA MET A 322 -19.85 -20.61 -25.99
C MET A 322 -18.94 -21.15 -24.89
N VAL A 323 -19.18 -22.39 -24.44
CA VAL A 323 -18.28 -23.07 -23.48
C VAL A 323 -16.89 -23.26 -24.08
N GLY A 324 -16.81 -23.68 -25.34
CA GLY A 324 -15.53 -23.80 -26.05
C GLY A 324 -14.77 -22.47 -26.14
N ALA A 325 -15.46 -21.37 -26.46
CA ALA A 325 -14.86 -20.04 -26.52
C ALA A 325 -14.34 -19.57 -25.15
N MET A 326 -15.09 -19.81 -24.07
CA MET A 326 -14.66 -19.49 -22.70
C MET A 326 -13.37 -20.24 -22.34
N LEU A 327 -13.30 -21.54 -22.64
CA LEU A 327 -12.10 -22.34 -22.36
C LEU A 327 -10.88 -21.88 -23.18
N VAL A 328 -11.09 -21.49 -24.44
CA VAL A 328 -10.02 -20.94 -25.29
C VAL A 328 -9.52 -19.62 -24.74
N ASP A 329 -10.41 -18.73 -24.30
CA ASP A 329 -10.01 -17.45 -23.70
C ASP A 329 -9.25 -17.65 -22.39
N GLU A 330 -9.75 -18.48 -21.47
CA GLU A 330 -9.03 -18.82 -20.23
C GLU A 330 -7.65 -19.43 -20.54
N GLY A 331 -7.58 -20.30 -21.55
CA GLY A 331 -6.31 -20.87 -22.02
C GLY A 331 -5.34 -19.82 -22.57
N MET A 332 -5.84 -18.85 -23.34
CA MET A 332 -5.03 -17.73 -23.84
C MET A 332 -4.56 -16.82 -22.71
N GLN A 333 -5.44 -16.49 -21.74
CA GLN A 333 -5.07 -15.69 -20.58
C GLN A 333 -3.98 -16.39 -19.76
N TRP A 334 -4.12 -17.68 -19.51
CA TRP A 334 -3.12 -18.47 -18.80
C TRP A 334 -1.78 -18.50 -19.55
N LEU A 335 -1.80 -18.72 -20.86
CA LEU A 335 -0.61 -18.73 -21.70
C LEU A 335 0.08 -17.36 -21.73
N LEU A 336 -0.70 -16.29 -21.84
CA LEU A 336 -0.20 -14.92 -21.89
C LEU A 336 0.35 -14.48 -20.54
N ALA A 337 -0.28 -14.88 -19.43
CA ALA A 337 0.24 -14.72 -18.08
C ALA A 337 1.58 -15.45 -17.90
N GLY A 338 1.70 -16.68 -18.40
CA GLY A 338 2.97 -17.42 -18.38
C GLY A 338 4.08 -16.77 -19.21
N MET A 339 3.75 -16.21 -20.39
CA MET A 339 4.72 -15.42 -21.17
C MET A 339 5.11 -14.13 -20.44
N LEU A 340 4.14 -13.45 -19.81
CA LEU A 340 4.41 -12.23 -19.06
C LEU A 340 5.21 -12.49 -17.80
N GLU A 341 5.02 -13.63 -17.13
CA GLU A 341 5.80 -14.01 -15.94
C GLU A 341 7.31 -14.01 -16.28
N ASN A 342 7.69 -14.51 -17.46
CA ASN A 342 9.08 -14.52 -17.91
C ASN A 342 9.65 -13.11 -18.19
N VAL A 343 8.79 -12.14 -18.57
CA VAL A 343 9.21 -10.75 -18.84
C VAL A 343 9.19 -9.92 -17.57
N ALA A 344 8.18 -10.13 -16.73
CA ALA A 344 7.97 -9.44 -15.47
C ALA A 344 8.94 -9.91 -14.37
N THR A 345 9.55 -11.09 -14.52
CA THR A 345 10.66 -11.56 -13.67
C THR A 345 12.04 -11.09 -14.13
N MET A 346 12.13 -10.28 -15.20
CA MET A 346 13.39 -9.62 -15.56
C MET A 346 13.53 -8.26 -14.86
N LYS A 347 14.69 -7.99 -14.26
CA LYS A 347 15.06 -6.62 -13.83
C LYS A 347 15.14 -5.72 -15.07
N PRO A 348 14.51 -4.52 -15.09
CA PRO A 348 14.06 -3.72 -13.95
C PRO A 348 12.55 -3.81 -13.62
N TYR A 349 11.78 -4.70 -14.23
CA TYR A 349 10.31 -4.68 -14.16
C TYR A 349 9.72 -5.30 -12.88
N ILE A 350 10.44 -6.23 -12.24
CA ILE A 350 10.08 -6.85 -10.94
C ILE A 350 9.73 -5.79 -9.89
N ASP A 351 10.47 -4.68 -9.86
CA ASP A 351 10.39 -3.70 -8.77
C ASP A 351 9.25 -2.68 -8.96
N HIS A 352 8.57 -2.69 -10.12
CA HIS A 352 7.64 -1.63 -10.50
C HIS A 352 6.25 -2.13 -10.92
N ILE A 353 6.08 -3.43 -11.17
CA ILE A 353 4.84 -3.98 -11.71
C ILE A 353 4.33 -5.10 -10.80
N ILE A 354 3.16 -4.90 -10.17
CA ILE A 354 2.45 -5.95 -9.41
C ILE A 354 1.79 -6.89 -10.43
N VAL A 355 2.54 -7.92 -10.82
CA VAL A 355 2.13 -8.91 -11.85
C VAL A 355 0.78 -9.55 -11.53
N GLY A 356 0.49 -9.76 -10.24
CA GLY A 356 -0.78 -10.35 -9.79
C GLY A 356 -2.03 -9.48 -10.01
N GLN A 357 -1.91 -8.26 -10.53
CA GLN A 357 -3.03 -7.36 -10.83
C GLN A 357 -3.15 -7.01 -12.33
N LEU A 358 -2.33 -7.60 -13.20
CA LEU A 358 -2.52 -7.46 -14.63
C LEU A 358 -3.63 -8.41 -15.10
N ASP A 359 -4.88 -7.95 -15.01
CA ASP A 359 -5.93 -8.47 -15.86
C ASP A 359 -5.58 -8.09 -17.30
N LEU A 360 -4.94 -9.03 -18.00
CA LEU A 360 -4.43 -8.84 -19.35
C LEU A 360 -5.57 -8.76 -20.37
N LEU A 361 -6.73 -9.32 -20.04
CA LEU A 361 -8.02 -9.08 -20.68
C LEU A 361 -9.11 -9.07 -19.59
N PRO A 362 -9.55 -7.89 -19.10
CA PRO A 362 -10.61 -7.81 -18.11
C PRO A 362 -11.98 -8.06 -18.77
N LEU A 363 -12.23 -9.31 -19.19
CA LEU A 363 -13.55 -9.75 -19.62
C LEU A 363 -14.25 -10.37 -18.42
N SER A 364 -15.27 -9.69 -17.92
CA SER A 364 -16.08 -10.22 -16.84
C SER A 364 -16.99 -11.33 -17.36
N MET A 365 -17.39 -12.27 -16.49
CA MET A 365 -18.40 -13.27 -16.83
C MET A 365 -19.72 -12.64 -17.29
N THR A 366 -20.02 -11.42 -16.84
CA THR A 366 -21.17 -10.65 -17.31
C THR A 366 -21.02 -10.20 -18.77
N ASP A 367 -19.83 -9.86 -19.22
CA ASP A 367 -19.59 -9.46 -20.61
C ASP A 367 -19.83 -10.64 -21.56
N TYR A 368 -19.38 -11.83 -21.18
CA TYR A 368 -19.65 -13.07 -21.91
C TYR A 368 -21.15 -13.34 -22.06
N LEU A 369 -21.92 -13.16 -20.99
CA LEU A 369 -23.37 -13.36 -21.03
C LEU A 369 -24.07 -12.34 -21.94
N TRP A 370 -23.67 -11.07 -21.89
CA TRP A 370 -24.25 -10.02 -22.73
C TRP A 370 -23.96 -10.24 -24.20
N VAL A 371 -22.69 -10.45 -24.56
CA VAL A 371 -22.27 -10.72 -25.94
C VAL A 371 -22.91 -12.01 -26.45
N GLY A 372 -22.92 -13.06 -25.63
CA GLY A 372 -23.52 -14.33 -25.99
C GLY A 372 -25.02 -14.22 -26.26
N THR A 373 -25.75 -13.50 -25.41
CA THR A 373 -27.19 -13.26 -25.58
C THR A 373 -27.46 -12.45 -26.85
N ALA A 374 -26.71 -11.39 -27.10
CA ALA A 374 -26.85 -10.58 -28.32
C ALA A 374 -26.62 -11.41 -29.58
N MET A 375 -25.59 -12.25 -29.60
CA MET A 375 -25.28 -13.15 -30.71
C MET A 375 -26.36 -14.19 -30.96
N LEU A 376 -26.92 -14.76 -29.89
CA LEU A 376 -28.01 -15.73 -29.98
C LEU A 376 -29.29 -15.09 -30.53
N VAL A 377 -29.59 -13.84 -30.17
CA VAL A 377 -30.70 -13.07 -30.77
C VAL A 377 -30.49 -12.87 -32.27
N VAL A 378 -29.27 -12.47 -32.69
CA VAL A 378 -28.95 -12.31 -34.12
C VAL A 378 -29.11 -13.64 -34.88
N LEU A 379 -28.64 -14.74 -34.30
CA LEU A 379 -28.81 -16.09 -34.86
C LEU A 379 -30.29 -16.46 -35.05
N TYR A 380 -31.15 -16.15 -34.07
CA TYR A 380 -32.58 -16.40 -34.19
C TYR A 380 -33.23 -15.55 -35.27
N ILE A 381 -32.89 -14.26 -35.36
CA ILE A 381 -33.39 -13.38 -36.41
C ILE A 381 -33.01 -13.93 -37.79
N ILE A 382 -31.74 -14.28 -37.98
CA ILE A 382 -31.25 -14.86 -39.24
C ILE A 382 -32.00 -16.15 -39.56
N THR A 383 -32.14 -17.05 -38.59
CA THR A 383 -32.82 -18.34 -38.76
C THR A 383 -34.28 -18.16 -39.16
N GLU A 384 -35.00 -17.25 -38.49
CA GLU A 384 -36.39 -16.94 -38.80
C GLU A 384 -36.54 -16.35 -40.21
N ILE A 385 -35.65 -15.44 -40.60
CA ILE A 385 -35.64 -14.88 -41.97
C ILE A 385 -35.39 -15.99 -42.99
N SER A 386 -34.37 -16.82 -42.79
CA SER A 386 -34.03 -17.93 -43.69
C SER A 386 -35.16 -18.95 -43.82
N LEU A 387 -35.82 -19.32 -42.71
CA LEU A 387 -36.96 -20.24 -42.71
C LEU A 387 -38.18 -19.62 -43.43
N ARG A 388 -38.47 -18.33 -43.22
CA ARG A 388 -39.55 -17.63 -43.92
C ARG A 388 -39.32 -17.58 -45.42
N VAL A 389 -38.09 -17.22 -45.85
CA VAL A 389 -37.71 -17.19 -47.27
C VAL A 389 -37.83 -18.57 -47.91
N MET A 390 -37.44 -19.63 -47.20
CA MET A 390 -37.57 -21.01 -47.67
C MET A 390 -39.04 -21.41 -47.88
N ILE A 391 -39.91 -21.09 -46.92
CA ILE A 391 -41.35 -21.42 -46.98
C ILE A 391 -42.04 -20.64 -48.10
N LEU A 392 -41.75 -19.34 -48.25
CA LEU A 392 -42.33 -18.50 -49.31
C LEU A 392 -41.94 -18.96 -50.72
N LYS A 393 -40.74 -19.54 -50.89
CA LYS A 393 -40.33 -20.14 -52.17
C LYS A 393 -41.03 -21.47 -52.46
N GLN A 394 -41.53 -22.17 -51.45
CA GLN A 394 -42.09 -23.52 -51.59
C GLN A 394 -43.54 -23.54 -52.08
N GLU A 395 -44.27 -22.43 -51.96
CA GLU A 395 -45.61 -22.28 -52.57
C GLU A 395 -45.60 -22.19 -54.12
N ARG A 396 -44.42 -22.23 -54.76
CA ARG A 396 -44.28 -22.13 -56.23
C ARG A 396 -43.86 -23.40 -56.96
N GLU A 397 -43.61 -24.52 -56.29
CA GLU A 397 -43.27 -25.78 -56.96
C GLU A 397 -44.06 -26.97 -56.42
N PRO A 398 -45.33 -27.15 -56.85
CA PRO A 398 -46.09 -28.35 -56.60
C PRO A 398 -45.75 -29.45 -57.62
N ALA A 399 -44.47 -29.76 -57.86
CA ALA A 399 -44.11 -30.89 -58.74
C ALA A 399 -42.60 -31.21 -58.67
N TYR A 400 -42.17 -32.00 -57.70
CA TYR A 400 -41.10 -33.00 -57.86
C TYR A 400 -41.34 -34.07 -56.79
N LEU A 401 -42.37 -34.87 -57.02
CA LEU A 401 -42.66 -36.08 -56.26
C LEU A 401 -42.33 -37.35 -57.07
N PHE A 402 -41.76 -37.21 -58.27
CA PHE A 402 -41.13 -38.28 -59.03
C PHE A 402 -40.01 -37.69 -59.89
N ASP A 403 -38.79 -37.79 -59.40
CA ASP A 403 -37.61 -38.28 -60.14
C ASP A 403 -36.53 -38.70 -59.13
#